data_AF-A0A849FUM4-F1
#
_entry.id   AF-A0A849FUM4-F1
#
_cell.length_a   1.000
_cell.length_b   1.000
_cell.length_c   1.000
_cell.angle_alpha   90.00
_cell.angle_beta   90.00
_cell.angle_gamma   90.00
#
_symmetry.space_group_name_H-M   'P 1'
#
loop_
_entity.id
_entity.type
_entity.pdbx_description
1 polymer ?
#
loop_
_entity_poly.entity_id
_entity_poly.type
_entity_poly.pdbx_seq_one_letter_code
_entity_poly.pdbx_strand_id
1 'polypeptide(L)'
;MAETWNKSDWRKKPRVQMPEYTDAEALHAVEAQLASYPPLVFAGEARKLKAALAEVSRGDAFLLQGGDCAESFDQFSADNIRDTFKVMLQMAMVLTYGAKVPVVKVGRLAGQFAKPRSAPTEVVDGVELPSYRGDIINELEFTAEASVPNPKKMLRAYK
;
A
#
# COMPACT_ATOMS: atom_id res chain seq x y z
N MET A 1 20.70 8.79 -25.35
CA MET A 1 20.08 9.71 -24.37
C MET A 1 19.05 8.91 -23.59
N ALA A 2 18.97 9.05 -22.27
CA ALA A 2 17.90 8.39 -21.52
C ALA A 2 16.55 8.95 -22.00
N GLU A 3 15.60 8.08 -22.35
CA GLU A 3 14.23 8.51 -22.65
C GLU A 3 13.67 9.34 -21.49
N THR A 4 12.98 10.43 -21.80
CA THR A 4 12.30 11.24 -20.79
C THR A 4 11.20 10.40 -20.13
N TRP A 5 11.36 10.11 -18.84
CA TRP A 5 10.41 9.31 -18.08
C TRP A 5 9.07 10.05 -17.87
N ASN A 6 7.97 9.35 -18.15
CA ASN A 6 6.60 9.78 -17.89
C ASN A 6 5.90 8.84 -16.91
N LYS A 7 4.92 9.37 -16.16
CA LYS A 7 4.15 8.61 -15.15
C LYS A 7 3.42 7.38 -15.71
N SER A 8 3.13 7.36 -17.01
CA SER A 8 2.41 6.27 -17.68
C SER A 8 3.31 5.22 -18.33
N ASP A 9 4.63 5.40 -18.35
CA ASP A 9 5.54 4.51 -19.09
C ASP A 9 5.59 3.09 -18.53
N TRP A 10 5.27 2.89 -17.25
CA TRP A 10 5.19 1.56 -16.63
C TRP A 10 4.14 0.67 -17.32
N ARG A 11 3.09 1.25 -17.91
CA ARG A 11 2.02 0.49 -18.60
C ARG A 11 2.52 -0.25 -19.85
N LYS A 12 3.67 0.17 -20.40
CA LYS A 12 4.31 -0.47 -21.58
C LYS A 12 5.29 -1.58 -21.20
N LYS A 13 5.56 -1.77 -19.91
CA LYS A 13 6.52 -2.77 -19.41
C LYS A 13 5.78 -4.05 -19.00
N PRO A 14 6.45 -5.22 -19.00
CA PRO A 14 5.90 -6.42 -18.39
C PRO A 14 5.50 -6.15 -16.94
N ARG A 15 4.29 -6.57 -16.57
CA ARG A 15 3.72 -6.34 -15.24
C ARG A 15 3.05 -7.62 -14.75
N VAL A 16 3.28 -7.94 -13.49
CA VAL A 16 2.71 -9.12 -12.80
C VAL A 16 1.82 -8.64 -11.65
N GLN A 17 0.93 -9.51 -11.16
CA GLN A 17 0.05 -9.24 -10.01
C GLN A 17 -1.03 -8.16 -10.23
N MET A 18 -1.19 -7.67 -11.46
CA MET A 18 -2.23 -6.71 -11.79
C MET A 18 -3.61 -7.38 -11.76
N PRO A 19 -4.64 -6.72 -11.21
CA PRO A 19 -6.02 -7.15 -11.39
C PRO A 19 -6.45 -7.03 -12.86
N GLU A 20 -7.41 -7.86 -13.24
CA GLU A 20 -8.11 -7.76 -14.52
C GLU A 20 -9.47 -7.07 -14.27
N TYR A 21 -9.54 -5.78 -14.56
CA TYR A 21 -10.79 -5.03 -14.52
C TYR A 21 -11.56 -5.26 -15.83
N THR A 22 -12.81 -5.68 -15.73
CA THR A 22 -13.67 -6.00 -16.89
C THR A 22 -14.26 -4.78 -17.58
N ASP A 23 -14.31 -3.63 -16.90
CA ASP A 23 -14.81 -2.36 -17.41
C ASP A 23 -13.68 -1.31 -17.43
N ALA A 24 -13.14 -1.08 -18.63
CA ALA A 24 -12.06 -0.12 -18.84
C ALA A 24 -12.52 1.33 -18.69
N GLU A 25 -13.75 1.65 -19.04
CA GLU A 25 -14.29 3.02 -18.92
C GLU A 25 -14.52 3.37 -17.44
N ALA A 26 -15.06 2.44 -16.65
CA ALA A 26 -15.17 2.62 -15.20
C ALA A 26 -13.80 2.78 -14.53
N LEU A 27 -12.79 2.01 -14.97
CA LEU A 27 -11.42 2.15 -14.48
C LEU A 27 -10.85 3.55 -14.81
N HIS A 28 -10.95 4.00 -16.06
CA HIS A 28 -10.47 5.31 -16.48
C HIS A 28 -11.16 6.46 -15.74
N ALA A 29 -12.47 6.36 -15.50
CA ALA A 29 -13.22 7.34 -14.73
C ALA A 29 -12.70 7.46 -13.30
N VAL A 30 -12.41 6.32 -12.63
CA VAL A 30 -11.83 6.31 -11.28
C VAL A 30 -10.40 6.87 -11.28
N GLU A 31 -9.56 6.49 -12.25
CA GLU A 31 -8.20 7.02 -12.37
C GLU A 31 -8.19 8.55 -12.55
N ALA A 32 -9.09 9.09 -13.39
CA ALA A 32 -9.24 10.52 -13.60
C ALA A 32 -9.70 11.24 -12.33
N GLN A 33 -10.63 10.65 -11.58
CA GLN A 33 -11.10 11.19 -10.31
C GLN A 33 -9.97 11.23 -9.26
N LEU A 34 -9.22 10.13 -9.09
CA LEU A 34 -8.08 10.08 -8.16
C LEU A 34 -6.99 11.09 -8.53
N ALA A 35 -6.75 11.32 -9.82
CA ALA A 35 -5.78 12.31 -10.28
C ALA A 35 -6.14 13.75 -9.90
N SER A 36 -7.43 14.03 -9.63
CA SER A 36 -7.91 15.34 -9.16
C SER A 36 -7.83 15.54 -7.65
N TYR A 37 -7.61 14.47 -6.89
CA TYR A 37 -7.61 14.52 -5.43
C TYR A 37 -6.29 15.08 -4.86
N PRO A 38 -6.34 15.74 -3.69
CA PRO A 38 -5.13 16.18 -3.00
C PRO A 38 -4.15 15.03 -2.75
N PRO A 39 -2.83 15.25 -2.85
CA PRO A 39 -1.86 14.23 -2.51
C PRO A 39 -1.89 13.94 -1.00
N LEU A 40 -1.60 12.69 -0.61
CA LEU A 40 -1.49 12.30 0.80
C LEU A 40 -0.23 12.86 1.49
N VAL A 41 0.81 13.14 0.70
CA VAL A 41 2.09 13.66 1.19
C VAL A 41 2.62 14.76 0.28
N PHE A 42 3.33 15.71 0.85
CA PHE A 42 4.01 16.76 0.12
C PHE A 42 5.41 16.33 -0.34
N ALA A 43 5.87 16.86 -1.47
CA ALA A 43 7.21 16.57 -1.99
C ALA A 43 8.34 16.92 -1.01
N GLY A 44 8.14 17.89 -0.12
CA GLY A 44 9.08 18.25 0.94
C GLY A 44 9.25 17.14 1.98
N GLU A 45 8.18 16.44 2.33
CA GLU A 45 8.20 15.32 3.29
C GLU A 45 8.95 14.13 2.70
N ALA A 46 8.72 13.81 1.42
CA ALA A 46 9.46 12.77 0.71
C ALA A 46 10.97 13.09 0.62
N ARG A 47 11.34 14.35 0.38
CA ARG A 47 12.75 14.79 0.40
C ARG A 47 13.36 14.68 1.79
N LYS A 48 12.62 15.04 2.84
CA LYS A 48 13.05 14.90 4.23
C LYS A 48 13.29 13.43 4.60
N LEU A 49 12.36 12.54 4.21
CA LEU A 49 12.55 11.09 4.40
C LEU A 49 13.77 10.57 3.64
N LYS A 50 13.97 11.00 2.39
CA LYS A 50 15.16 10.62 1.60
C LYS A 50 16.46 11.03 2.29
N ALA A 51 16.53 12.22 2.87
CA ALA A 51 17.70 12.68 3.62
C ALA A 51 17.94 11.82 4.87
N ALA A 52 16.88 11.51 5.62
CA ALA A 52 16.97 10.62 6.79
C ALA A 52 17.39 9.18 6.42
N LEU A 53 16.89 8.64 5.30
CA LEU A 53 17.33 7.34 4.80
C LEU A 53 18.79 7.35 4.33
N ALA A 54 19.31 8.49 3.87
CA ALA A 54 20.73 8.63 3.57
C ALA A 54 21.59 8.52 4.84
N GLU A 55 21.15 9.07 5.97
CA GLU A 55 21.80 8.86 7.28
C GLU A 55 21.79 7.38 7.67
N VAL A 56 20.66 6.69 7.51
CA VAL A 56 20.57 5.24 7.75
C VAL A 56 21.56 4.48 6.89
N SER A 57 21.68 4.82 5.61
CA SER A 57 22.59 4.12 4.68
C SER A 57 24.07 4.25 5.05
N ARG A 58 24.45 5.29 5.82
CA ARG A 58 25.81 5.50 6.31
C ARG A 58 26.06 4.91 7.70
N GLY A 59 25.03 4.37 8.35
CA GLY A 59 25.10 3.90 9.73
C GLY A 59 24.92 5.01 10.78
N ASP A 60 24.57 6.23 10.37
CA ASP A 60 24.36 7.37 11.27
C ASP A 60 22.96 7.33 11.94
N ALA A 61 22.06 6.47 11.46
CA ALA A 61 20.70 6.28 11.96
C ALA A 61 20.23 4.83 11.73
N PHE A 62 19.12 4.44 12.36
CA PHE A 62 18.49 3.13 12.20
C PHE A 62 17.07 3.26 11.63
N LEU A 63 16.65 2.39 10.70
CA LEU A 63 15.29 2.38 10.15
C LEU A 63 14.41 1.39 10.92
N LEU A 64 13.33 1.89 11.52
CA LEU A 64 12.22 1.08 12.02
C LEU A 64 11.04 1.22 11.06
N GLN A 65 10.70 0.12 10.38
CA GLN A 65 9.50 0.03 9.54
C GLN A 65 8.55 -1.05 10.07
N GLY A 66 7.29 -0.69 10.31
CA GLY A 66 6.31 -1.60 10.91
C GLY A 66 4.87 -1.15 10.74
N GLY A 67 3.93 -2.08 10.90
CA GLY A 67 2.50 -1.89 10.70
C GLY A 67 1.85 -3.14 10.10
N ASP A 68 0.64 -2.99 9.58
CA ASP A 68 -0.17 -4.13 9.15
C ASP A 68 0.37 -4.85 7.91
N CYS A 69 0.04 -6.14 7.80
CA CYS A 69 0.34 -6.95 6.62
C CYS A 69 -0.51 -6.52 5.42
N ALA A 70 -1.82 -6.37 5.62
CA ALA A 70 -2.67 -5.51 4.82
C ALA A 70 -3.68 -4.81 5.72
N GLU A 71 -3.90 -3.53 5.43
CA GLU A 71 -5.02 -2.80 5.97
C GLU A 71 -6.32 -3.35 5.36
N SER A 72 -7.38 -3.38 6.17
CA SER A 72 -8.73 -3.66 5.71
C SER A 72 -9.63 -2.48 6.01
N PHE A 73 -10.58 -2.18 5.11
CA PHE A 73 -11.53 -1.09 5.28
C PHE A 73 -12.39 -1.27 6.54
N ASP A 74 -12.71 -2.51 6.92
CA ASP A 74 -13.59 -2.78 8.07
C ASP A 74 -12.83 -2.75 9.40
N GLN A 75 -11.49 -2.86 9.35
CA GLN A 75 -10.61 -2.79 10.52
C GLN A 75 -9.94 -1.42 10.66
N PHE A 76 -10.28 -0.46 9.79
CA PHE A 76 -9.75 0.89 9.84
C PHE A 76 -10.45 1.70 10.94
N SER A 77 -9.84 1.73 12.13
CA SER A 77 -10.36 2.46 13.29
C SER A 77 -9.28 3.34 13.92
N ALA A 78 -9.71 4.44 14.55
CA ALA A 78 -8.81 5.34 15.26
C ALA A 78 -8.05 4.63 16.41
N ASP A 79 -8.69 3.66 17.06
CA ASP A 79 -8.08 2.86 18.12
C ASP A 79 -6.94 1.97 17.59
N ASN A 80 -7.16 1.28 16.48
CA ASN A 80 -6.13 0.45 15.84
C ASN A 80 -4.93 1.29 15.39
N ILE A 81 -5.18 2.43 14.74
CA ILE A 81 -4.13 3.36 14.31
C ILE A 81 -3.31 3.84 15.52
N ARG A 82 -3.99 4.27 16.60
CA ARG A 82 -3.36 4.71 17.84
C ARG A 82 -2.49 3.61 18.44
N ASP A 83 -3.01 2.40 18.54
CA ASP A 83 -2.31 1.33 19.24
C ASP A 83 -1.12 0.81 18.41
N THR A 84 -1.23 0.74 17.07
CA THR A 84 -0.08 0.53 16.18
C THR A 84 0.97 1.62 16.34
N PHE A 85 0.56 2.90 16.46
CA PHE A 85 1.49 4.00 16.69
C PHE A 85 2.19 3.90 18.05
N LYS A 86 1.49 3.51 19.12
CA LYS A 86 2.08 3.28 20.45
C LYS A 86 3.17 2.21 20.40
N VAL A 87 2.89 1.07 19.77
CA VAL A 87 3.87 -0.03 19.65
C VAL A 87 5.11 0.45 18.87
N MET A 88 4.90 1.15 17.75
CA MET A 88 5.99 1.72 16.96
C MET A 88 6.86 2.70 17.77
N LEU A 89 6.24 3.56 18.59
CA LEU A 89 6.98 4.48 19.46
C LEU A 89 7.75 3.76 20.58
N GLN A 90 7.15 2.73 21.20
CA GLN A 90 7.82 1.91 22.21
C GLN A 90 9.07 1.22 21.64
N MET A 91 8.95 0.59 20.46
CA MET A 91 10.08 -0.01 19.76
C MET A 91 11.15 1.04 19.42
N ALA A 92 10.75 2.21 18.91
CA ALA A 92 11.68 3.27 18.56
C ALA A 92 12.50 3.77 19.77
N MET A 93 11.88 3.89 20.95
CA MET A 93 12.59 4.27 22.17
C MET A 93 13.64 3.23 22.57
N VAL A 94 13.27 1.95 22.58
CA VAL A 94 14.20 0.85 22.90
C VAL A 94 15.36 0.80 21.90
N LEU A 95 15.07 0.90 20.61
CA LEU A 95 16.09 0.88 19.55
C LEU A 95 17.01 2.10 19.61
N THR A 96 16.48 3.28 19.92
CA THR A 96 17.29 4.50 20.06
C THR A 96 18.29 4.35 21.21
N TYR A 97 17.86 3.80 22.34
CA TYR A 97 18.74 3.54 23.48
C TYR A 97 19.80 2.48 23.16
N GLY A 98 19.40 1.35 22.57
CA GLY A 98 20.29 0.23 22.27
C GLY A 98 21.29 0.51 21.14
N ALA A 99 20.83 1.12 20.05
CA ALA A 99 21.67 1.40 18.87
C ALA A 99 22.51 2.67 19.03
N LYS A 100 22.19 3.54 19.98
CA LYS A 100 22.87 4.83 20.24
C LYS A 100 22.89 5.78 19.03
N VAL A 101 21.97 5.59 18.10
CA VAL A 101 21.76 6.44 16.92
C VAL A 101 20.28 6.79 16.80
N PRO A 102 19.92 7.89 16.11
CA PRO A 102 18.54 8.22 15.82
C PRO A 102 17.80 7.08 15.09
N VAL A 103 16.52 6.89 15.41
CA VAL A 103 15.65 5.93 14.70
C VAL A 103 14.69 6.67 13.76
N VAL A 104 14.77 6.39 12.46
CA VAL A 104 13.80 6.81 11.43
C VAL A 104 12.60 5.86 11.48
N LYS A 105 11.40 6.41 11.64
CA LYS A 105 10.16 5.65 11.82
C LYS A 105 9.32 5.71 10.55
N VAL A 106 9.01 4.57 9.96
CA VAL A 106 8.17 4.45 8.76
C VAL A 106 7.04 3.47 9.04
N GLY A 107 5.80 3.93 9.00
CA GLY A 107 4.67 3.04 9.21
C GLY A 107 4.22 2.36 7.92
N ARG A 108 3.69 1.13 8.04
CA ARG A 108 2.87 0.49 7.01
C ARG A 108 1.41 0.79 7.32
N LEU A 109 0.97 1.98 6.89
CA LEU A 109 -0.38 2.51 7.08
C LEU A 109 -0.77 3.44 5.93
N ALA A 110 -2.06 3.76 5.83
CA ALA A 110 -2.62 4.72 4.88
C ALA A 110 -2.34 4.35 3.41
N GLY A 111 -2.38 3.06 3.08
CA GLY A 111 -2.25 2.62 1.68
C GLY A 111 -1.88 1.14 1.46
N GLN A 112 -1.72 0.35 2.52
CA GLN A 112 -1.33 -1.06 2.46
C GLN A 112 -2.53 -1.98 2.16
N PHE A 113 -3.37 -1.61 1.18
CA PHE A 113 -4.62 -2.30 0.86
C PHE A 113 -4.50 -3.32 -0.29
N ALA A 114 -3.35 -3.43 -0.95
CA ALA A 114 -3.10 -4.41 -2.02
C ALA A 114 -2.16 -5.53 -1.55
N LYS A 115 -2.40 -6.75 -2.01
CA LYS A 115 -1.60 -7.94 -1.71
C LYS A 115 -1.25 -8.72 -2.99
N PRO A 116 0.03 -9.04 -3.23
CA PRO A 116 0.39 -10.01 -4.26
C PRO A 116 -0.07 -11.41 -3.85
N ARG A 117 -0.33 -12.28 -4.82
CA ARG A 117 -0.75 -13.67 -4.60
C ARG A 117 0.13 -14.61 -5.41
N SER A 118 0.49 -15.74 -4.79
CA SER A 118 1.28 -16.78 -5.45
C SER A 118 0.51 -17.47 -6.58
N ALA A 119 -0.81 -17.62 -6.40
CA ALA A 119 -1.73 -18.14 -7.41
C ALA A 119 -2.75 -17.06 -7.81
N PRO A 120 -3.16 -17.01 -9.09
CA PRO A 120 -4.18 -16.06 -9.56
C PRO A 120 -5.58 -16.42 -9.08
N THR A 121 -5.84 -17.70 -8.84
CA THR A 121 -7.12 -18.27 -8.41
C THR A 121 -6.95 -19.05 -7.10
N GLU A 122 -8.07 -19.28 -6.42
CA GLU A 122 -8.19 -20.05 -5.20
C GLU A 122 -9.34 -21.05 -5.38
N VAL A 123 -9.14 -22.30 -4.93
CA VAL A 123 -10.14 -23.37 -5.05
C VAL A 123 -10.63 -23.74 -3.67
N VAL A 124 -11.93 -23.60 -3.44
CA VAL A 124 -12.59 -24.00 -2.19
C VAL A 124 -13.78 -24.87 -2.56
N ASP A 125 -13.86 -26.07 -1.97
CA ASP A 125 -14.93 -27.05 -2.21
C ASP A 125 -15.19 -27.35 -3.70
N GLY A 126 -14.13 -27.35 -4.51
CA GLY A 126 -14.19 -27.63 -5.95
C GLY A 126 -14.60 -26.44 -6.83
N VAL A 127 -14.88 -25.28 -6.25
CA VAL A 127 -15.15 -24.03 -6.98
C VAL A 127 -13.85 -23.22 -7.08
N GLU A 128 -13.48 -22.82 -8.30
CA GLU A 128 -12.30 -21.98 -8.56
C GLU A 128 -12.72 -20.53 -8.80
N LEU A 129 -12.18 -19.60 -7.99
CA LEU A 129 -12.44 -18.16 -8.11
C LEU A 129 -11.13 -17.36 -8.10
N PRO A 130 -11.11 -16.13 -8.66
CA PRO A 130 -9.99 -15.20 -8.49
C PRO A 130 -9.60 -15.04 -7.01
N SER A 131 -8.30 -15.09 -6.73
CA SER A 131 -7.77 -14.85 -5.40
C SER A 131 -8.11 -13.43 -4.91
N TYR A 132 -8.45 -13.30 -3.63
CA TYR A 132 -8.48 -12.00 -2.97
C TYR A 132 -7.12 -11.29 -3.04
N ARG A 133 -7.08 -10.05 -3.52
CA ARG A 133 -5.86 -9.25 -3.77
C ARG A 133 -5.77 -8.01 -2.88
N GLY A 134 -6.57 -7.97 -1.81
CA GLY A 134 -6.64 -6.83 -0.90
C GLY A 134 -7.84 -5.93 -1.19
N ASP A 135 -8.28 -5.19 -0.16
CA ASP A 135 -9.54 -4.43 -0.16
C ASP A 135 -9.62 -3.34 -1.23
N ILE A 136 -8.48 -2.87 -1.74
CA ILE A 136 -8.44 -1.91 -2.86
C ILE A 136 -8.80 -2.54 -4.21
N ILE A 137 -8.80 -3.87 -4.31
CA ILE A 137 -9.04 -4.62 -5.55
C ILE A 137 -10.40 -5.31 -5.53
N ASN A 138 -10.61 -6.25 -4.61
CA ASN A 138 -11.81 -7.10 -4.53
C ASN A 138 -12.17 -7.37 -3.06
N GLU A 139 -13.19 -8.17 -2.79
CA GLU A 139 -13.66 -8.47 -1.44
C GLU A 139 -13.04 -9.76 -0.90
N LEU A 140 -12.96 -9.89 0.42
CA LEU A 140 -12.38 -11.07 1.09
C LEU A 140 -13.29 -12.31 1.00
N GLU A 141 -14.60 -12.10 0.84
CA GLU A 141 -15.59 -13.17 0.75
C GLU A 141 -15.35 -14.08 -0.48
N PHE A 142 -15.47 -15.40 -0.30
CA PHE A 142 -15.28 -16.36 -1.39
C PHE A 142 -16.58 -16.57 -2.19
N THR A 143 -16.98 -15.55 -2.96
CA THR A 143 -18.10 -15.63 -3.90
C THR A 143 -17.70 -15.10 -5.27
N ALA A 144 -18.42 -15.52 -6.32
CA ALA A 144 -18.12 -15.09 -7.68
C ALA A 144 -18.16 -13.56 -7.78
N GLU A 145 -19.17 -12.93 -7.18
CA GLU A 145 -19.36 -11.48 -7.17
C GLU A 145 -18.25 -10.76 -6.38
N ALA A 146 -17.90 -11.26 -5.20
CA ALA A 146 -16.85 -10.71 -4.33
C ALA A 146 -15.46 -10.75 -4.98
N SER A 147 -15.20 -11.77 -5.79
CA SER A 147 -13.91 -12.00 -6.44
C SER A 147 -13.61 -11.01 -7.58
N VAL A 148 -14.63 -10.36 -8.15
CA VAL A 148 -14.50 -9.43 -9.27
C VAL A 148 -13.80 -8.13 -8.83
N PRO A 149 -12.70 -7.73 -9.48
CA PRO A 149 -12.06 -6.45 -9.20
C PRO A 149 -13.00 -5.26 -9.43
N ASN A 150 -13.13 -4.37 -8.44
CA ASN A 150 -13.98 -3.19 -8.50
C ASN A 150 -13.14 -1.90 -8.39
N PRO A 151 -13.02 -1.10 -9.46
CA PRO A 151 -12.12 0.06 -9.46
C PRO A 151 -12.54 1.12 -8.44
N LYS A 152 -13.83 1.21 -8.08
CA LYS A 152 -14.32 2.17 -7.07
C LYS A 152 -13.70 1.97 -5.69
N LYS A 153 -13.18 0.77 -5.38
CA LYS A 153 -12.43 0.50 -4.15
C LYS A 153 -11.17 1.36 -4.03
N MET A 154 -10.57 1.80 -5.14
CA MET A 154 -9.45 2.75 -5.09
C MET A 154 -9.86 4.13 -4.54
N LEU A 155 -11.08 4.58 -4.83
CA LEU A 155 -11.62 5.81 -4.24
C LEU A 155 -11.90 5.64 -2.75
N ARG A 156 -12.37 4.46 -2.33
CA ARG A 156 -12.57 4.13 -0.91
C ARG A 156 -11.25 4.07 -0.16
N ALA A 157 -10.21 3.46 -0.74
CA ALA A 157 -8.87 3.38 -0.15
C ALA A 157 -8.18 4.73 0.00
N TYR A 158 -8.51 5.72 -0.84
CA TYR A 158 -8.00 7.08 -0.71
C TYR A 158 -8.65 7.86 0.44
N LYS A 159 -9.94 7.61 0.71
CA LYS A 159 -10.72 8.31 1.72
C LYS A 159 -10.36 7.85 3.13
#